data_AF-A0AAV8ZTL1-F1
#
_entry.id   AF-A0AAV8ZTL1-F1
#
_cell.length_a   1.000
_cell.length_b   1.000
_cell.length_c   1.000
_cell.angle_alpha   90.00
_cell.angle_beta   90.00
_cell.angle_gamma   90.00
#
_symmetry.space_group_name_H-M   'P 1'
#
loop_
_entity.id
_entity.type
_entity.pdbx_description
1 polymer ?
#
loop_
_entity_poly.entity_id
_entity_poly.type
_entity_poly.pdbx_seq_one_letter_code
_entity_poly.pdbx_strand_id
1 'polypeptide(L)'
;MLMPHVKFLLCYCLTETGCIAASKIEKYNASLEKPDSVGRLSINSKIRIVDLESKENLGPDKFGELYYSGDGLMLGYFKDNEKTLASVENGFFKTGDMAMYDEDGWIYLKGRIEDLIKIENYLFCPIELEDVILAHPYVKDVVVIGNNKDVLACYPYSLPL
;
A
#
# COMPACT_ATOMS: atom_id res chain seq x y z
N MET A 1 -2.25 -8.36 26.39
CA MET A 1 -1.35 -7.88 25.32
C MET A 1 0.07 -8.26 25.68
N LEU A 2 0.84 -8.88 24.77
CA LEU A 2 2.16 -9.46 25.09
C LEU A 2 3.23 -8.41 25.48
N MET A 3 3.06 -7.14 25.10
CA MET A 3 4.06 -6.07 25.34
C MET A 3 3.40 -4.72 25.72
N PRO A 4 2.94 -4.52 26.97
CA PRO A 4 2.11 -3.37 27.36
C PRO A 4 2.81 -2.00 27.36
N HIS A 5 4.14 -1.98 27.37
CA HIS A 5 4.92 -0.74 27.42
C HIS A 5 5.64 -0.42 26.10
N VAL A 6 5.34 -1.16 25.04
CA VAL A 6 5.95 -0.99 23.72
C VAL A 6 4.94 -0.31 22.78
N LYS A 7 5.42 0.69 22.03
CA LYS A 7 4.64 1.32 20.96
C LYS A 7 5.03 0.74 19.62
N PHE A 8 4.04 0.33 18.83
CA PHE A 8 4.24 -0.21 17.48
C PHE A 8 4.02 0.88 16.45
N LEU A 9 5.09 1.31 15.79
CA LEU A 9 5.04 2.35 14.77
C LEU A 9 5.09 1.70 13.40
N LEU A 10 3.99 1.82 12.65
CA LEU A 10 3.96 1.52 11.24
C LEU A 10 4.39 2.77 10.46
N CYS A 11 5.27 2.56 9.49
CA CYS A 11 5.76 3.57 8.58
C CYS A 11 5.68 3.04 7.16
N TYR A 12 5.28 3.90 6.23
CA TYR A 12 5.28 3.62 4.81
C TYR A 12 6.30 4.53 4.10
N CYS A 13 7.12 3.93 3.24
CA CYS A 13 8.16 4.60 2.46
C CYS A 13 8.52 3.77 1.23
N LEU A 14 9.02 4.46 0.20
CA LEU A 14 9.77 3.84 -0.89
C LEU A 14 11.17 4.44 -0.94
N THR A 15 12.07 3.83 -1.70
CA THR A 15 13.41 4.41 -1.94
C THR A 15 13.28 5.80 -2.58
N GLU A 16 12.32 5.93 -3.49
CA GLU A 16 12.04 7.13 -4.26
C GLU A 16 11.40 8.26 -3.45
N THR A 17 10.80 7.96 -2.29
CA THR A 17 10.27 8.99 -1.37
C THR A 17 11.37 9.58 -0.48
N GLY A 18 12.57 8.97 -0.48
CA GLY A 18 13.79 9.36 0.25
C GLY A 18 13.72 9.28 1.77
N CYS A 19 12.52 9.33 2.34
CA CYS A 19 12.24 9.18 3.77
C CYS A 19 10.86 8.54 3.97
N ILE A 20 10.42 8.47 5.23
CA ILE A 20 9.07 8.06 5.63
C ILE A 20 8.05 8.98 4.95
N ALA A 21 7.19 8.41 4.12
CA ALA A 21 6.10 9.12 3.45
C ALA A 21 4.89 9.28 4.36
N ALA A 22 4.57 8.25 5.15
CA ALA A 22 3.50 8.28 6.14
C ALA A 22 3.85 7.46 7.39
N SER A 23 3.38 7.90 8.55
CA SER A 23 3.53 7.13 9.79
C SER A 23 2.46 7.45 10.84
N LYS A 24 2.36 6.57 11.85
CA LYS A 24 1.49 6.76 13.02
C LYS A 24 2.08 7.69 14.09
N ILE A 25 3.30 8.23 13.90
CA ILE A 25 4.09 8.88 14.96
C ILE A 25 3.39 10.09 15.58
N GLU A 26 2.91 11.03 14.76
CA GLU A 26 2.33 12.27 15.28
C GLU A 26 1.05 12.06 16.10
N LYS A 27 0.29 11.00 15.79
CA LYS A 27 -1.01 10.71 16.39
C LYS A 27 -1.14 9.27 16.86
N TYR A 28 -0.12 8.76 17.57
CA TYR A 28 -0.06 7.34 17.98
C TYR A 28 -1.34 6.84 18.68
N ASN A 29 -1.85 7.56 19.68
CA ASN A 29 -3.04 7.11 20.41
C ASN A 29 -4.28 7.05 19.50
N ALA A 30 -4.48 8.03 18.62
CA ALA A 30 -5.58 8.01 17.67
C ALA A 30 -5.41 6.92 16.60
N SER A 31 -4.16 6.55 16.28
CA SER A 31 -3.88 5.46 15.35
C SER A 31 -4.28 4.07 15.87
N LEU A 32 -4.51 3.92 17.17
CA LEU A 32 -4.99 2.67 17.76
C LEU A 32 -6.43 2.37 17.33
N GLU A 33 -7.22 3.40 17.03
CA GLU A 33 -8.58 3.28 16.47
C GLU A 33 -8.58 3.05 14.95
N LYS A 34 -7.41 3.18 14.30
CA LYS A 34 -7.21 2.99 12.85
C LYS A 34 -6.11 1.95 12.62
N PRO A 35 -6.29 0.69 13.06
CA PRO A 35 -5.25 -0.33 13.05
C PRO A 35 -4.68 -0.58 11.64
N ASP A 36 -5.55 -0.54 10.62
CA ASP A 36 -5.20 -0.87 9.23
C ASP A 36 -4.56 0.29 8.45
N SER A 37 -4.50 1.49 9.03
CA SER A 37 -3.85 2.63 8.39
C SER A 37 -2.34 2.50 8.45
N VAL A 38 -1.63 2.95 7.40
CA VAL A 38 -0.18 3.16 7.43
C VAL A 38 0.24 4.48 8.08
N GLY A 39 -0.72 5.27 8.53
CA GLY A 39 -0.50 6.55 9.21
C GLY A 39 -0.92 7.75 8.39
N ARG A 40 -0.43 8.92 8.80
CA ARG A 40 -0.65 10.20 8.13
C ARG A 40 0.64 10.66 7.46
N LEU A 41 0.50 11.54 6.48
CA LEU A 41 1.64 12.09 5.76
C LEU A 41 2.66 12.73 6.68
N SER A 42 3.93 12.55 6.33
CA SER A 42 5.03 13.32 6.88
C SER A 42 4.88 14.80 6.56
N ILE A 43 5.56 15.63 7.35
CA ILE A 43 5.57 17.08 7.16
C ILE A 43 6.08 17.46 5.76
N ASN A 44 5.51 18.52 5.19
CA ASN A 44 5.80 19.01 3.83
C ASN A 44 5.53 18.00 2.71
N SER A 45 4.82 16.91 2.98
CA SER A 45 4.40 15.94 1.96
C SER A 45 2.96 16.19 1.51
N LYS A 46 2.67 15.82 0.26
CA LYS A 46 1.36 15.85 -0.35
C LYS A 46 1.13 14.56 -1.12
N ILE A 47 -0.12 14.14 -1.20
CA ILE A 47 -0.51 13.01 -2.06
C ILE A 47 -1.64 13.40 -2.98
N ARG A 48 -1.77 12.61 -4.05
CA ARG A 48 -2.99 12.49 -4.84
C ARG A 48 -3.34 11.01 -4.89
N ILE A 49 -4.62 10.69 -4.79
CA ILE A 49 -5.11 9.37 -5.18
C ILE A 49 -5.67 9.51 -6.58
N VAL A 50 -5.19 8.73 -7.53
CA VAL A 50 -5.51 8.87 -8.95
C VAL A 50 -6.22 7.62 -9.44
N ASP A 51 -7.38 7.80 -10.08
CA ASP A 51 -8.12 6.67 -10.66
C ASP A 51 -7.30 5.97 -11.75
N LEU A 52 -7.32 4.63 -11.78
CA LEU A 52 -6.51 3.86 -12.72
C LEU A 52 -6.98 4.00 -14.17
N GLU A 53 -8.27 4.23 -14.40
CA GLU A 53 -8.88 4.31 -15.73
C GLU A 53 -9.06 5.76 -16.18
N SER A 54 -9.79 6.57 -15.41
CA SER A 54 -10.10 7.95 -15.78
C SER A 54 -8.92 8.91 -15.63
N LYS A 55 -7.90 8.52 -14.83
CA LYS A 55 -6.76 9.35 -14.43
C LYS A 55 -7.15 10.63 -13.67
N GLU A 56 -8.36 10.69 -13.12
CA GLU A 56 -8.82 11.81 -12.30
C GLU A 56 -8.37 11.66 -10.84
N ASN A 57 -8.33 12.80 -10.12
CA ASN A 57 -8.09 12.78 -8.68
C ASN A 57 -9.32 12.29 -7.93
N LEU A 58 -9.10 11.35 -7.03
CA LEU A 58 -10.11 10.80 -6.15
C LEU A 58 -10.13 11.53 -4.80
N GLY A 59 -11.35 11.68 -4.28
CA GLY A 59 -11.62 12.18 -2.93
C GLY A 59 -11.33 11.13 -1.85
N PRO A 60 -11.71 11.42 -0.59
CA PRO A 60 -11.59 10.46 0.50
C PRO A 60 -12.41 9.20 0.24
N ASP A 61 -12.02 8.10 0.88
CA ASP A 61 -12.67 6.80 0.88
C ASP A 61 -12.79 6.12 -0.50
N LYS A 62 -11.94 6.52 -1.45
CA LYS A 62 -11.84 5.93 -2.78
C LYS A 62 -10.43 5.45 -3.04
N PHE A 63 -10.29 4.20 -3.48
CA PHE A 63 -9.01 3.63 -3.84
C PHE A 63 -8.58 4.01 -5.26
N GLY A 64 -7.30 4.35 -5.40
CA GLY A 64 -6.62 4.58 -6.67
C GLY A 64 -5.10 4.50 -6.49
N GLU A 65 -4.35 4.87 -7.52
CA GLU A 65 -2.90 4.96 -7.43
C GLU A 65 -2.46 6.10 -6.53
N LEU A 66 -1.57 5.81 -5.59
CA LEU A 66 -0.95 6.81 -4.74
C LEU A 66 0.14 7.54 -5.51
N TYR A 67 -0.04 8.85 -5.66
CA TYR A 67 0.96 9.76 -6.17
C TYR A 67 1.51 10.57 -5.00
N TYR A 68 2.83 10.65 -4.86
CA TYR A 68 3.50 11.28 -3.72
C TYR A 68 4.39 12.45 -4.13
N SER A 69 4.38 13.52 -3.35
CA SER A 69 5.31 14.64 -3.49
C SER A 69 5.76 15.11 -2.10
N GLY A 70 7.02 15.49 -1.95
CA GLY A 70 7.56 16.01 -0.70
C GLY A 70 9.05 16.31 -0.82
N ASP A 71 9.61 16.96 0.20
CA ASP A 71 11.01 17.44 0.19
C ASP A 71 12.05 16.32 0.04
N GLY A 72 11.69 15.09 0.41
CA GLY A 72 12.55 13.91 0.30
C GLY A 72 12.51 13.21 -1.07
N LEU A 73 11.73 13.69 -2.04
CA LEU A 73 11.57 13.00 -3.31
C LEU A 73 12.91 12.82 -4.04
N MET A 74 13.10 11.65 -4.65
CA MET A 74 14.29 11.37 -5.44
C MET A 74 14.52 12.41 -6.54
N LEU A 75 15.78 12.56 -6.94
CA LEU A 75 16.14 13.34 -8.13
C LEU A 75 15.80 12.61 -9.43
N GLY A 76 15.71 11.28 -9.39
CA GLY A 76 15.47 10.42 -10.53
C GLY A 76 16.32 9.15 -10.52
N TYR A 77 16.08 8.28 -11.49
CA TYR A 77 16.85 7.06 -11.70
C TYR A 77 18.17 7.37 -12.41
N PHE A 78 19.27 6.81 -11.88
CA PHE A 78 20.61 7.08 -12.40
C PHE A 78 20.75 6.63 -13.86
N LYS A 79 21.13 7.56 -14.74
CA LYS A 79 21.28 7.35 -16.20
C LYS A 79 20.02 6.86 -16.92
N ASP A 80 18.84 7.04 -16.32
CA ASP A 80 17.57 6.63 -16.91
C ASP A 80 16.55 7.78 -16.79
N ASN A 81 16.73 8.77 -17.66
CA ASN A 81 15.85 9.94 -17.72
C ASN A 81 14.45 9.56 -18.22
N GLU A 82 14.32 8.56 -19.10
CA GLU A 82 13.02 8.14 -19.61
C GLU A 82 12.17 7.56 -18.48
N LYS A 83 12.74 6.65 -17.68
CA LYS A 83 12.05 6.12 -16.51
C LYS A 83 11.74 7.20 -15.48
N THR A 84 12.66 8.14 -15.25
CA THR A 84 12.45 9.26 -14.33
C THR A 84 11.25 10.12 -14.75
N LEU A 85 11.17 10.48 -16.03
CA LEU A 85 10.06 11.28 -16.57
C LEU A 85 8.74 10.49 -16.59
N ALA A 86 8.78 9.18 -16.84
CA ALA A 86 7.59 8.34 -16.80
C ALA A 86 7.03 8.17 -15.37
N SER A 87 7.91 8.14 -14.37
CA SER A 87 7.56 7.96 -12.95
C SER A 87 7.11 9.24 -12.25
N VAL A 88 7.23 10.41 -12.87
CA VAL A 88 6.84 11.69 -12.26
C VAL A 88 5.81 12.42 -13.13
N GLU A 89 4.74 12.87 -12.51
CA GLU A 89 3.68 13.64 -13.17
C GLU A 89 3.34 14.87 -12.34
N ASN A 90 3.51 16.06 -12.93
CA ASN A 90 3.20 17.34 -12.28
C ASN A 90 3.85 17.50 -10.89
N GLY A 91 5.08 17.00 -10.74
CA GLY A 91 5.84 17.04 -9.48
C GLY A 91 5.45 15.98 -8.44
N PHE A 92 4.62 15.00 -8.82
CA PHE A 92 4.29 13.84 -8.00
C PHE A 92 4.90 12.57 -8.59
N PHE A 93 5.59 11.79 -7.76
CA PHE A 93 6.04 10.46 -8.09
C PHE A 93 4.89 9.45 -8.03
N LYS A 94 4.77 8.64 -9.08
CA LYS A 94 3.82 7.54 -9.20
C LYS A 94 4.36 6.35 -8.43
N THR A 95 3.76 6.03 -7.28
CA THR A 95 4.30 4.98 -6.40
C THR A 95 4.09 3.58 -6.96
N GLY A 96 3.05 3.38 -7.80
CA GLY A 96 2.59 2.05 -8.18
C GLY A 96 1.77 1.34 -7.09
N ASP A 97 1.44 2.02 -5.99
CA ASP A 97 0.68 1.46 -4.87
C ASP A 97 -0.80 1.87 -4.94
N MET A 98 -1.70 0.92 -4.68
CA MET A 98 -3.13 1.14 -4.55
C MET A 98 -3.45 1.59 -3.13
N ALA A 99 -3.94 2.83 -2.99
CA ALA A 99 -4.19 3.45 -1.70
C ALA A 99 -5.48 4.28 -1.68
N MET A 100 -5.93 4.61 -0.47
CA MET A 100 -6.92 5.65 -0.22
C MET A 100 -6.52 6.48 1.01
N TYR A 101 -7.20 7.60 1.22
CA TYR A 101 -7.20 8.29 2.50
C TYR A 101 -8.65 8.46 2.99
N ASP A 102 -8.84 8.48 4.31
CA ASP A 102 -10.14 8.81 4.90
C ASP A 102 -10.31 10.33 5.12
N GLU A 103 -11.50 10.75 5.57
CA GLU A 103 -11.82 12.15 5.89
C GLU A 103 -10.88 12.79 6.94
N ASP A 104 -10.24 11.97 7.79
CA ASP A 104 -9.28 12.42 8.81
C ASP A 104 -7.83 12.49 8.27
N GLY A 105 -7.62 12.08 7.01
CA GLY A 105 -6.34 12.04 6.31
C GLY A 105 -5.44 10.88 6.72
N TRP A 106 -5.99 9.79 7.27
CA TRP A 106 -5.27 8.53 7.45
C TRP A 106 -5.20 7.79 6.13
N ILE A 107 -4.04 7.21 5.84
CA ILE A 107 -3.78 6.52 4.57
C ILE A 107 -3.91 5.02 4.78
N TYR A 108 -4.49 4.34 3.80
CA TYR A 108 -4.68 2.89 3.78
C TYR A 108 -4.14 2.35 2.46
N LEU A 109 -3.41 1.25 2.52
CA LEU A 109 -2.84 0.58 1.34
C LEU A 109 -3.56 -0.74 1.12
N LYS A 110 -3.79 -1.09 -0.15
CA LYS A 110 -4.22 -2.44 -0.56
C LYS A 110 -3.07 -3.27 -1.09
N GLY A 111 -2.08 -2.65 -1.74
CA GLY A 111 -0.95 -3.38 -2.32
C GLY A 111 -0.45 -2.71 -3.58
N ARG A 112 0.27 -3.45 -4.42
CA ARG A 112 0.82 -2.95 -5.68
C ARG A 112 -0.21 -3.05 -6.80
N ILE A 113 -0.21 -2.07 -7.70
CA ILE A 113 -1.05 -2.09 -8.90
C ILE A 113 -0.64 -3.22 -9.85
N GLU A 114 0.66 -3.48 -9.97
CA GLU A 114 1.17 -4.55 -10.84
C GLU A 114 0.81 -5.96 -10.35
N ASP A 115 0.52 -6.11 -9.06
CA ASP A 115 0.11 -7.38 -8.45
C ASP A 115 -1.42 -7.60 -8.52
N LEU A 116 -2.20 -6.60 -8.97
CA LEU A 116 -3.65 -6.73 -9.08
C LEU A 116 -4.02 -7.81 -10.11
N ILE A 117 -4.89 -8.73 -9.69
CA ILE A 117 -5.34 -9.84 -10.51
C ILE A 117 -6.61 -9.41 -11.24
N LYS A 118 -6.55 -9.36 -12.57
CA LYS A 118 -7.72 -9.07 -13.40
C LYS A 118 -8.42 -10.36 -13.81
N ILE A 119 -9.67 -10.52 -13.40
CA ILE A 119 -10.55 -11.61 -13.83
C ILE A 119 -11.76 -10.97 -14.51
N GLU A 120 -11.91 -11.23 -15.80
CA GLU A 120 -12.92 -10.57 -16.64
C GLU A 120 -12.86 -9.02 -16.52
N ASN A 121 -13.93 -8.41 -15.97
CA ASN A 121 -14.06 -6.97 -15.78
C ASN A 121 -13.79 -6.53 -14.33
N TYR A 122 -13.24 -7.41 -13.48
CA TYR A 122 -12.97 -7.12 -12.08
C TYR A 122 -11.45 -7.13 -11.78
N LEU A 123 -11.04 -6.21 -10.91
CA LEU A 123 -9.70 -6.14 -10.35
C LEU A 123 -9.75 -6.63 -8.91
N PHE A 124 -8.96 -7.65 -8.60
CA PHE A 124 -8.84 -8.23 -7.27
C PHE A 124 -7.47 -7.93 -6.69
N CYS A 125 -7.45 -7.52 -5.42
CA CYS A 125 -6.20 -7.38 -4.70
C CYS A 125 -5.85 -8.72 -4.04
N PRO A 126 -4.63 -9.26 -4.24
CA PRO A 126 -4.21 -10.51 -3.61
C PRO A 126 -4.43 -10.54 -2.10
N ILE A 127 -4.13 -9.45 -1.40
CA ILE A 127 -4.23 -9.39 0.07
C ILE A 127 -5.66 -9.65 0.57
N GLU A 128 -6.68 -9.22 -0.16
CA GLU A 128 -8.08 -9.46 0.21
C GLU A 128 -8.41 -10.95 0.14
N LEU A 129 -7.84 -11.67 -0.82
CA LEU A 129 -7.99 -13.12 -0.94
C LEU A 129 -7.14 -13.84 0.12
N GLU A 130 -5.93 -13.35 0.37
CA GLU A 130 -5.04 -13.87 1.40
C GLU A 130 -5.69 -13.78 2.79
N ASP A 131 -6.27 -12.64 3.15
CA ASP A 131 -6.97 -12.43 4.43
C ASP A 131 -8.13 -13.43 4.62
N VAL A 132 -8.92 -13.67 3.56
CA VAL A 132 -10.01 -14.65 3.59
C VAL A 132 -9.48 -16.07 3.76
N ILE A 133 -8.40 -16.44 3.07
CA ILE A 133 -7.80 -17.77 3.15
C ILE A 133 -7.12 -17.98 4.52
N LEU A 134 -6.43 -16.97 5.05
CA LEU A 134 -5.79 -16.99 6.38
C LEU A 134 -6.78 -17.17 7.52
N ALA A 135 -8.03 -16.73 7.35
CA ALA A 135 -9.07 -16.96 8.34
C ALA A 135 -9.44 -18.45 8.52
N HIS A 136 -9.02 -19.33 7.60
CA HIS A 136 -9.26 -20.76 7.71
C HIS A 136 -8.30 -21.42 8.73
N PRO A 137 -8.80 -22.19 9.73
CA PRO A 137 -8.00 -22.63 10.88
C PRO A 137 -6.85 -23.60 10.55
N TYR A 138 -6.86 -24.19 9.35
CA TYR A 138 -5.81 -25.09 8.87
C TYR A 138 -4.76 -24.39 7.98
N VAL A 139 -4.92 -23.10 7.69
CA VAL A 139 -3.96 -22.31 6.92
C VAL A 139 -3.07 -21.55 7.89
N LYS A 140 -1.76 -21.81 7.83
CA LYS A 140 -0.78 -21.07 8.63
C LYS A 140 -0.39 -19.74 7.99
N ASP A 141 -0.25 -19.76 6.68
CA ASP A 141 0.20 -18.64 5.88
C ASP A 141 -0.26 -18.84 4.42
N VAL A 142 -0.36 -17.75 3.66
CA VAL A 142 -0.81 -17.80 2.27
C VAL A 142 -0.17 -16.66 1.47
N VAL A 143 0.04 -16.93 0.19
CA VAL A 143 0.31 -15.91 -0.82
C VAL A 143 -0.57 -16.21 -2.03
N VAL A 144 -1.16 -15.17 -2.61
CA VAL A 144 -1.99 -15.27 -3.81
C VAL A 144 -1.25 -14.60 -4.96
N ILE A 145 -1.00 -15.36 -6.02
CA ILE A 145 -0.30 -14.88 -7.20
C ILE A 145 -1.22 -15.06 -8.41
N GLY A 146 -1.37 -13.99 -9.20
CA GLY A 146 -2.07 -14.04 -10.48
C GLY A 146 -1.30 -14.90 -11.48
N ASN A 147 -1.94 -15.94 -12.01
CA ASN A 147 -1.42 -16.80 -13.05
C ASN A 147 -2.57 -16.97 -14.07
N ASN A 148 -2.29 -16.81 -15.37
CA ASN A 148 -3.27 -16.96 -16.46
C ASN A 148 -3.86 -18.39 -16.61
N LYS A 149 -3.59 -19.31 -15.68
CA LYS A 149 -3.94 -20.73 -15.75
C LYS A 149 -4.48 -21.31 -14.43
N ASP A 150 -3.98 -20.92 -13.24
CA ASP A 150 -4.43 -21.48 -11.94
C ASP A 150 -4.10 -20.59 -10.72
N VAL A 151 -4.95 -20.59 -9.69
CA VAL A 151 -4.62 -20.06 -8.35
C VAL A 151 -3.99 -21.19 -7.53
N LEU A 152 -2.68 -21.09 -7.24
CA LEU A 152 -2.01 -22.00 -6.31
C LEU A 152 -1.84 -21.31 -4.94
N ALA A 153 -2.56 -21.81 -3.94
CA ALA A 153 -2.34 -21.46 -2.54
C ALA A 153 -2.25 -22.76 -1.73
N CYS A 154 -1.10 -23.09 -1.14
CA CYS A 154 -0.97 -23.94 0.07
C CYS A 154 0.49 -24.08 0.52
N TYR A 155 0.79 -23.68 1.76
CA TYR A 155 1.91 -24.26 2.53
C TYR A 155 1.32 -25.24 3.55
N PRO A 156 1.52 -26.57 3.41
CA PRO A 156 0.96 -27.53 4.36
C PRO A 156 1.66 -27.48 5.70
N TYR A 157 0.87 -27.58 6.76
CA TYR A 157 1.33 -27.83 8.13
C TYR A 157 1.77 -29.30 8.25
N SER A 158 3.03 -29.55 8.59
CA SER A 158 3.42 -30.83 9.21
C SER A 158 3.36 -30.66 10.74
N LEU A 159 2.51 -31.44 11.41
CA LEU A 159 2.52 -31.56 12.87
C LEU A 159 3.90 -32.08 13.31
N PRO A 160 4.56 -31.48 14.31
CA PRO A 160 5.46 -32.24 15.14
C PRO A 160 4.62 -33.28 15.90
N LEU A 161 5.03 -34.55 15.83
CA LEU A 161 4.53 -35.63 16.72
C LEU A 161 4.73 -35.27 18.19
#